data_AF-A0A1V3S9I2-F1
#
_entry.id   AF-A0A1V3S9I2-F1
#
_cell.length_a   1.000
_cell.length_b   1.000
_cell.length_c   1.000
_cell.angle_alpha   90.00
_cell.angle_beta   90.00
_cell.angle_gamma   90.00
#
_symmetry.space_group_name_H-M   'P 1'
#
loop_
_entity.id
_entity.type
_entity.pdbx_description
1 polymer ?
#
loop_
_entity_poly.entity_id
_entity_poly.type
_entity_poly.pdbx_seq_one_letter_code
_entity_poly.pdbx_strand_id
1 'polypeptide(L)'
;MPKYMLDYIRLCRECSHDISTIGNMRSIVIPTLQREATAIRGAVSEFAGAFSELEQDAELLESAIRAGLQRCAPQPAQQELFAA
;
A
#
# COMPACT_ATOMS: atom_id res chain seq x y z
N MET A 1 -6.11 -5.94 -13.03
CA MET A 1 -6.17 -5.95 -11.55
C MET A 1 -7.56 -6.28 -10.96
N PRO A 2 -7.67 -7.13 -9.91
CA PRO A 2 -8.89 -7.38 -9.13
C PRO A 2 -9.49 -6.15 -8.44
N LYS A 3 -10.82 -6.15 -8.24
CA LYS A 3 -11.56 -5.02 -7.63
C LYS A 3 -11.03 -4.62 -6.25
N TYR A 4 -10.78 -5.58 -5.36
CA TYR A 4 -10.36 -5.27 -3.99
C TYR A 4 -9.01 -4.52 -3.94
N MET A 5 -8.10 -4.78 -4.89
CA MET A 5 -6.84 -4.04 -4.97
C MET A 5 -7.07 -2.59 -5.40
N LEU A 6 -8.00 -2.35 -6.33
CA LEU A 6 -8.37 -0.99 -6.74
C LEU A 6 -8.98 -0.21 -5.56
N ASP A 7 -9.83 -0.86 -4.77
CA ASP A 7 -10.39 -0.28 -3.55
C ASP A 7 -9.29 0.05 -2.53
N TYR A 8 -8.33 -0.85 -2.34
CA TYR A 8 -7.19 -0.64 -1.45
C TYR A 8 -6.23 0.46 -1.92
N ILE A 9 -5.96 0.55 -3.23
CA ILE A 9 -5.19 1.64 -3.84
C ILE A 9 -5.88 2.98 -3.56
N ARG A 10 -7.21 3.03 -3.70
CA ARG A 10 -7.99 4.23 -3.41
C ARG A 10 -7.86 4.62 -1.94
N LEU A 11 -7.99 3.68 -1.02
CA LEU A 11 -7.81 3.93 0.42
C LEU A 11 -6.42 4.52 0.74
N CYS A 12 -5.36 4.04 0.08
CA CYS A 12 -4.01 4.60 0.26
C CYS A 12 -3.88 6.07 -0.19
N ARG A 13 -4.82 6.58 -1.00
CA ARG A 13 -4.86 7.97 -1.48
C ARG A 13 -5.87 8.83 -0.73
N GLU A 14 -6.63 8.25 0.19
CA GLU A 14 -7.56 8.98 1.05
C GLU A 14 -6.85 9.36 2.36
N CYS A 15 -7.19 10.53 2.92
CA CYS A 15 -6.71 10.92 4.25
C CYS A 15 -7.76 10.49 5.26
N SER A 16 -7.40 9.63 6.21
CA SER A 16 -8.25 9.30 7.36
C SER A 16 -7.58 9.75 8.65
N HIS A 17 -8.38 10.33 9.55
CA HIS A 17 -7.97 10.69 10.92
C HIS A 17 -8.53 9.68 11.94
N ASP A 18 -9.33 8.71 11.47
CA ASP A 18 -9.85 7.65 12.32
C ASP A 18 -8.74 6.63 12.62
N ILE A 19 -8.42 6.47 13.92
CA ILE A 19 -7.35 5.59 14.40
C ILE A 19 -7.61 4.14 13.97
N SER A 20 -8.87 3.70 13.96
CA SER A 20 -9.23 2.34 13.55
C SER A 20 -8.92 2.11 12.07
N THR A 21 -9.27 3.09 11.23
CA THR A 21 -8.94 3.10 9.80
C THR A 21 -7.43 3.10 9.58
N ILE A 22 -6.67 3.95 10.28
CA ILE A 22 -5.20 3.95 10.20
C ILE A 22 -4.62 2.59 10.62
N GLY A 23 -5.16 1.99 11.69
CA GLY A 23 -4.80 0.65 12.15
C GLY A 23 -5.03 -0.42 11.08
N ASN A 24 -6.21 -0.42 10.45
CA ASN A 24 -6.54 -1.34 9.35
C ASN A 24 -5.67 -1.11 8.11
N MET A 25 -5.36 0.15 7.80
CA MET A 25 -4.46 0.49 6.71
C MET A 25 -3.07 -0.13 6.92
N ARG A 26 -2.53 0.01 8.12
CA ARG A 26 -1.18 -0.48 8.47
C ARG A 26 -1.11 -2.00 8.62
N SER A 27 -2.15 -2.63 9.14
CA SER A 27 -2.13 -4.07 9.48
C SER A 27 -2.67 -4.98 8.37
N ILE A 28 -3.55 -4.48 7.51
CA ILE A 28 -4.25 -5.30 6.50
C ILE A 28 -3.99 -4.77 5.10
N VAL A 29 -4.36 -3.51 4.82
CA VAL A 29 -4.39 -2.98 3.45
C VAL A 29 -3.00 -2.88 2.85
N ILE A 30 -2.09 -2.13 3.49
CA ILE A 30 -0.73 -1.91 2.99
C ILE A 30 0.04 -3.23 2.86
N PRO A 31 0.05 -4.13 3.87
CA PRO A 31 0.73 -5.43 3.75
C PRO A 31 0.16 -6.30 2.63
N THR A 32 -1.15 -6.25 2.40
CA THR A 32 -1.78 -6.98 1.29
C THR A 32 -1.30 -6.46 -0.05
N LEU A 33 -1.33 -5.13 -0.25
CA LEU A 33 -0.81 -4.53 -1.48
C LEU A 33 0.68 -4.82 -1.70
N GLN A 34 1.50 -4.86 -0.64
CA GLN A 34 2.92 -5.21 -0.74
C GLN A 34 3.15 -6.65 -1.23
N ARG A 35 2.34 -7.61 -0.77
CA ARG A 35 2.39 -9.00 -1.26
C ARG A 35 2.03 -9.07 -2.75
N GLU A 36 0.94 -8.41 -3.14
CA GLU A 36 0.51 -8.37 -4.55
C GLU A 36 1.56 -7.68 -5.43
N ALA A 37 2.09 -6.53 -5.02
CA ALA A 37 3.15 -5.83 -5.75
C ALA A 37 4.38 -6.72 -5.94
N THR A 38 4.77 -7.48 -4.91
CA THR A 38 5.88 -8.44 -4.98
C THR A 38 5.60 -9.55 -5.97
N ALA A 39 4.38 -10.12 -5.96
CA ALA A 39 3.98 -11.16 -6.89
C ALA A 39 4.00 -10.66 -8.35
N ILE A 40 3.45 -9.47 -8.60
CA ILE A 40 3.45 -8.86 -9.94
C ILE A 40 4.87 -8.53 -10.37
N ARG A 41 5.72 -7.98 -9.49
CA ARG A 41 7.13 -7.68 -9.81
C ARG A 41 7.93 -8.95 -10.12
N GLY A 42 7.63 -10.05 -9.44
CA GLY A 42 8.16 -11.37 -9.76
C GLY A 42 7.76 -11.82 -11.17
N ALA A 43 6.47 -11.72 -11.51
CA ALA A 43 5.97 -12.04 -12.85
C ALA A 43 6.60 -11.15 -13.94
N VAL A 44 6.70 -9.84 -13.73
CA VAL A 44 7.39 -8.91 -14.65
C VAL A 44 8.82 -9.38 -14.95
N SER A 45 9.53 -9.81 -13.91
CA SER A 45 10.91 -10.29 -14.05
C SER A 45 11.00 -11.61 -14.83
N GLU A 46 10.03 -12.51 -14.63
CA GLU A 46 9.96 -13.79 -15.34
C GLU A 46 9.62 -13.64 -16.83
N PHE A 47 8.76 -12.67 -17.16
CA PHE A 47 8.30 -12.43 -18.53
C PHE A 47 9.06 -11.31 -19.28
N ALA A 48 10.14 -10.77 -18.70
CA ALA A 48 11.07 -9.83 -19.34
C ALA A 48 10.43 -8.72 -20.20
N GLY A 49 9.41 -8.05 -19.68
CA GLY A 49 8.74 -6.93 -20.37
C GLY A 49 7.77 -7.34 -21.49
N ALA A 50 7.44 -8.62 -21.64
CA ALA A 50 6.43 -9.10 -22.59
C ALA A 50 5.03 -8.52 -22.33
N PHE A 51 4.79 -8.01 -21.12
CA PHE A 51 3.51 -7.46 -20.69
C PHE A 51 3.71 -6.10 -20.02
N SER A 52 3.64 -5.03 -20.82
CA SER A 52 3.74 -3.65 -20.32
C SER A 52 2.64 -3.29 -19.31
N GLU A 53 1.47 -3.93 -19.41
CA GLU A 53 0.38 -3.77 -18.45
C GLU A 53 0.77 -4.27 -17.04
N LEU A 54 1.57 -5.34 -16.93
CA LEU A 54 2.03 -5.84 -15.63
C LEU A 54 3.04 -4.88 -14.98
N GLU A 55 3.89 -4.23 -15.78
CA GLU A 55 4.80 -3.19 -15.28
C GLU A 55 4.03 -2.00 -14.73
N GLN A 56 3.01 -1.54 -15.47
CA GLN A 56 2.13 -0.45 -15.03
C GLN A 56 1.35 -0.80 -13.76
N ASP A 57 0.82 -2.03 -13.67
CA ASP A 57 0.12 -2.51 -12.47
C ASP A 57 1.07 -2.55 -11.26
N ALA A 58 2.32 -3.00 -11.43
CA ALA A 58 3.32 -3.01 -10.37
C ALA A 58 3.69 -1.58 -9.90
N GLU A 59 3.93 -0.67 -10.84
CA GLU A 59 4.22 0.74 -10.53
C GLU A 59 3.06 1.42 -9.80
N LEU A 60 1.83 1.16 -10.24
CA LEU A 60 0.62 1.69 -9.62
C LEU A 60 0.50 1.23 -8.16
N LEU A 61 0.69 -0.07 -7.91
CA LEU A 61 0.65 -0.64 -6.56
C LEU A 61 1.74 -0.05 -5.67
N GLU A 62 2.98 -0.01 -6.14
CA GLU A 62 4.09 0.54 -5.36
C GLU A 62 3.92 2.03 -5.05
N SER A 63 3.39 2.80 -6.00
CA SER A 63 3.04 4.20 -5.80
C SER A 63 1.96 4.36 -4.72
N ALA A 64 0.91 3.52 -4.76
CA ALA A 64 -0.14 3.51 -3.75
C ALA A 64 0.40 3.12 -2.37
N ILE A 65 1.25 2.10 -2.28
CA ILE A 65 1.89 1.67 -1.03
C ILE A 65 2.70 2.81 -0.42
N ARG A 66 3.53 3.51 -1.22
CA ARG A 66 4.31 4.67 -0.73
C ARG A 66 3.40 5.77 -0.18
N ALA A 67 2.33 6.10 -0.90
CA ALA A 67 1.36 7.10 -0.44
C ALA A 67 0.69 6.68 0.88
N GLY A 68 0.26 5.42 0.97
CA GLY A 68 -0.36 4.87 2.19
C GLY A 68 0.59 4.89 3.38
N LEU A 69 1.86 4.48 3.19
CA LEU A 69 2.87 4.52 4.25
C LEU A 69 3.14 5.94 4.76
N GLN A 70 3.25 6.91 3.87
CA GLN A 70 3.47 8.32 4.25
C GLN A 70 2.28 8.89 5.04
N ARG A 71 1.06 8.56 4.62
CA ARG A 71 -0.18 9.10 5.23
C ARG A 71 -0.55 8.41 6.53
N CYS A 72 -0.28 7.12 6.64
CA CYS A 72 -0.56 6.33 7.83
C CYS A 72 0.63 6.26 8.81
N ALA A 73 1.67 7.06 8.60
CA ALA A 73 2.77 7.16 9.54
C ALA A 73 2.27 7.66 10.91
N PRO A 74 2.62 7.00 12.02
CA PRO A 74 2.25 7.48 13.35
C PRO A 74 2.84 8.88 13.57
N GLN A 75 2.03 9.81 14.07
CA GLN A 75 2.51 11.13 14.44
C GLN A 75 3.43 11.01 15.68
N PRO A 76 4.57 11.73 15.73
CA PRO A 76 5.54 11.63 16.83
C PRO A 76 4.93 11.80 18.23
N ALA A 77 3.88 12.62 18.34
CA ALA A 77 3.23 12.93 19.62
C ALA A 77 2.63 11.71 20.34
N GLN A 78 2.30 10.61 19.63
CA GLN A 78 1.74 9.41 20.27
C GLN A 78 2.80 8.49 20.90
N GLN A 79 4.08 8.63 20.55
CA GLN A 79 5.15 7.83 21.17
C GLN A 79 5.64 8.44 22.50
N GLU A 80 5.51 9.76 22.67
CA GLU A 80 5.93 10.46 23.89
C GLU A 80 4.95 10.25 25.05
N LEU A 81 3.66 10.01 24.77
CA LEU A 81 2.61 9.82 25.78
C LEU A 81 2.71 8.50 26.56
N PHE A 82 3.45 7.51 26.06
CA PHE A 82 3.62 6.21 26.71
C PHE A 82 5.07 5.95 27.17
N ALA A 83 5.93 6.98 27.14
CA ALA A 83 7.34 6.90 27.52
C ALA A 83 7.62 7.42 28.95
N ALA A 84 6.58 7.64 29.77
CA ALA A 84 6.67 8.13 31.15
C ALA A 84 6.35 7.05 32.19
#